data_AF-A0A535FSI4-F1
#
_entry.id   AF-A0A535FSI4-F1
#
_cell.length_a   1.000
_cell.length_b   1.000
_cell.length_c   1.000
_cell.angle_alpha   90.00
_cell.angle_beta   90.00
_cell.angle_gamma   90.00
#
_symmetry.space_group_name_H-M   'P 1'
#
loop_
_entity.id
_entity.type
_entity.pdbx_description
1 polymer ?
#
loop_
_entity_poly.entity_id
_entity_poly.type
_entity_poly.pdbx_seq_one_letter_code
_entity_poly.pdbx_strand_id
1 'polypeptide(L)' 'RECCGFGGTFAVKNADTSLAMLSDKMRCVLDTGAEVLCSADTSCLLHIGGGLHRQRAGVTTVHLAEILANTESEAL' A
#
# COMPACT_ATOMS: atom_id res chain seq x y z
N ARG A 1 -11.85 2.85 2.31
CA ARG A 1 -11.49 3.86 1.27
C ARG A 1 -10.92 5.08 1.97
N GLU A 2 -9.72 4.93 2.54
CA GLU A 2 -9.16 5.89 3.51
C GLU A 2 -7.64 6.00 3.31
N CYS A 3 -7.03 7.00 3.97
CA CYS A 3 -5.58 7.24 3.99
C CYS A 3 -4.83 6.05 4.63
N CYS A 4 -3.59 5.79 4.19
CA CYS A 4 -2.74 4.72 4.73
C CYS A 4 -2.09 5.06 6.08
N GLY A 5 -2.18 6.32 6.52
CA GLY A 5 -1.61 6.79 7.78
C GLY A 5 -0.13 7.17 7.73
N PHE A 6 0.58 7.10 6.59
CA PHE A 6 2.01 7.42 6.54
C PHE A 6 2.30 8.90 6.83
N GLY A 7 1.86 9.84 5.97
CA GLY A 7 1.93 11.28 6.23
C GLY A 7 3.30 11.86 6.67
N GLY A 8 4.42 11.16 6.40
CA GLY A 8 5.77 11.57 6.80
C GLY A 8 5.92 11.75 8.31
N THR A 9 6.14 13.00 8.75
CA THR A 9 6.31 13.32 10.18
C THR A 9 5.07 13.00 11.02
N PHE A 10 3.88 12.93 10.39
CA PHE A 10 2.66 12.49 11.06
C PHE A 10 2.80 11.08 11.64
N ALA A 11 3.29 10.10 10.86
CA ALA A 11 3.49 8.73 11.34
C ALA A 11 4.47 8.65 12.51
N VAL A 12 5.48 9.53 12.55
CA VAL A 12 6.47 9.54 13.64
C VAL A 12 5.87 10.17 14.90
N LYS A 13 5.16 11.29 14.76
CA LYS A 13 4.61 12.03 15.90
C LYS A 13 3.34 11.41 16.47
N ASN A 14 2.59 10.67 15.66
CA ASN A 14 1.32 10.05 16.02
C ASN A 14 1.34 8.57 15.63
N ALA A 15 2.34 7.84 16.11
CA ALA A 15 2.60 6.45 15.72
C ALA A 15 1.38 5.55 15.91
N ASP A 16 0.70 5.64 17.07
CA ASP A 16 -0.45 4.78 17.36
C ASP A 16 -1.62 5.05 16.40
N THR A 17 -1.92 6.32 16.13
CA THR A 17 -2.96 6.71 15.16
C THR A 17 -2.60 6.24 13.75
N SER A 18 -1.34 6.45 13.34
CA SER A 18 -0.83 6.02 12.05
C SER A 18 -0.95 4.51 11.85
N LEU A 19 -0.62 3.72 12.88
CA LEU A 19 -0.74 2.26 12.87
C LEU A 19 -2.18 1.79 12.89
N ALA A 20 -3.08 2.46 13.61
CA ALA A 20 -4.51 2.17 13.57
C ALA A 20 -5.08 2.36 12.16
N MET A 21 -4.76 3.49 11.51
CA MET A 21 -5.14 3.75 10.11
C MET A 21 -4.56 2.70 9.14
N LEU A 22 -3.30 2.32 9.33
CA LEU A 22 -2.67 1.25 8.55
C LEU A 22 -3.43 -0.08 8.71
N SER A 23 -3.76 -0.45 9.94
CA SER A 23 -4.50 -1.68 10.26
C SER A 23 -5.85 -1.73 9.53
N ASP A 24 -6.62 -0.65 9.61
CA ASP A 24 -7.91 -0.53 8.92
C ASP A 24 -7.75 -0.60 7.40
N LYS A 25 -6.73 0.08 6.86
CA LYS A 25 -6.41 0.03 5.43
C LYS A 25 -6.07 -1.39 4.98
N MET A 26 -5.22 -2.11 5.72
CA MET A 26 -4.83 -3.49 5.40
C MET A 26 -6.04 -4.42 5.45
N ARG A 27 -6.90 -4.30 6.48
CA ARG A 27 -8.16 -5.07 6.54
C ARG A 27 -9.00 -4.86 5.29
N CYS A 28 -9.23 -3.61 4.89
CA CYS A 28 -9.96 -3.33 3.65
C CYS A 28 -9.32 -3.94 2.41
N VAL A 29 -7.98 -3.98 2.32
CA VAL A 29 -7.27 -4.61 1.21
C VAL A 29 -7.53 -6.11 1.19
N LEU A 30 -7.40 -6.77 2.34
CA LEU A 30 -7.61 -8.22 2.45
C LEU A 30 -9.07 -8.62 2.18
N ASP A 31 -10.03 -7.80 2.63
CA ASP A 31 -11.46 -8.03 2.40
C ASP A 31 -11.82 -7.99 0.90
N THR A 32 -11.00 -7.37 0.05
CA THR A 32 -11.22 -7.39 -1.40
C THR A 32 -10.83 -8.71 -2.06
N GLY A 33 -10.01 -9.54 -1.40
CA GLY A 33 -9.41 -10.73 -2.01
C GLY A 33 -8.37 -10.43 -3.09
N ALA A 34 -7.92 -9.18 -3.24
CA ALA A 34 -6.93 -8.80 -4.24
C ALA A 34 -5.55 -9.36 -3.90
N GLU A 35 -4.91 -9.99 -4.88
CA GLU A 35 -3.53 -10.48 -4.78
C GLU A 35 -2.50 -9.38 -5.00
N VAL A 36 -2.92 -8.27 -5.63
CA VAL A 36 -2.06 -7.13 -5.97
C VAL A 36 -2.70 -5.83 -5.52
N LEU A 37 -1.91 -4.98 -4.85
CA LEU A 37 -2.25 -3.62 -4.49
C LEU A 37 -1.41 -2.63 -5.30
N CYS A 38 -2.10 -1.76 -6.04
CA CYS A 38 -1.46 -0.67 -6.77
C CYS A 38 -1.60 0.66 -6.00
N SER A 39 -0.56 1.50 -6.03
CA SER A 39 -0.60 2.89 -5.58
C SER A 39 0.33 3.76 -6.43
N ALA A 40 -0.01 5.04 -6.59
CA ALA A 40 0.83 6.03 -7.26
C ALA A 40 1.77 6.78 -6.30
N ASP A 41 1.73 6.44 -5.01
CA ASP A 41 2.59 7.03 -3.99
C ASP A 41 3.44 5.94 -3.33
N THR A 42 4.75 6.06 -3.47
CA THR A 42 5.74 5.12 -2.91
C THR A 42 5.69 5.08 -1.39
N SER A 43 5.33 6.18 -0.73
CA SER A 43 5.25 6.22 0.73
C SER A 43 4.07 5.40 1.26
N CYS A 44 2.94 5.42 0.55
CA CYS A 44 1.82 4.53 0.80
C CYS A 44 2.19 3.07 0.55
N LEU A 45 2.90 2.76 -0.54
CA LEU A 45 3.37 1.40 -0.83
C LEU A 45 4.32 0.89 0.27
N LEU A 46 5.26 1.71 0.70
CA LEU A 46 6.19 1.35 1.78
C LEU A 46 5.42 1.03 3.07
N HIS A 47 4.45 1.87 3.43
CA HIS A 47 3.71 1.70 4.68
C HIS A 47 2.77 0.50 4.64
N ILE A 48 1.92 0.41 3.61
CA ILE A 48 0.95 -0.67 3.42
C ILE A 48 1.67 -1.99 3.14
N GLY A 49 2.59 -2.00 2.19
CA GLY A 49 3.38 -3.17 1.82
C GLY A 49 4.22 -3.68 2.98
N GLY A 50 4.85 -2.78 3.74
CA GLY A 50 5.57 -3.16 4.96
C GLY A 50 4.66 -3.81 6.02
N GLY A 51 3.44 -3.31 6.19
CA GLY A 51 2.43 -3.91 7.07
C GLY A 51 1.98 -5.31 6.60
N LEU A 52 1.59 -5.43 5.34
CA LEU A 52 1.14 -6.69 4.72
C LEU A 52 2.25 -7.75 4.72
N HIS A 53 3.48 -7.34 4.43
CA HIS A 53 4.65 -8.23 4.46
C HIS A 53 4.90 -8.80 5.86
N ARG A 54 4.82 -7.98 6.92
CA ARG A 54 4.99 -8.46 8.31
C ARG A 54 3.92 -9.49 8.70
N GLN A 55 2.70 -9.36 8.17
CA GLN A 55 1.62 -10.31 8.40
C GLN A 55 1.63 -11.51 7.45
N ARG A 56 2.60 -11.58 6.52
CA ARG A 56 2.68 -12.62 5.47
C ARG A 56 1.37 -12.76 4.70
N ALA A 57 0.73 -11.63 4.40
CA ALA A 57 -0.64 -11.60 3.91
C ALA A 57 -0.82 -12.01 2.43
N GLY A 58 0.27 -12.34 1.73
CA GLY A 58 0.21 -12.82 0.34
C GLY A 58 -0.13 -11.76 -0.71
N VAL A 59 -0.24 -10.48 -0.33
CA VAL A 59 -0.55 -9.38 -1.26
C VAL A 59 0.75 -8.72 -1.74
N THR A 60 0.90 -8.63 -3.06
CA THR A 60 2.03 -7.94 -3.70
C THR A 60 1.71 -6.47 -3.92
N THR A 61 2.65 -5.57 -3.67
CA THR A 61 2.46 -4.13 -3.92
C THR A 61 3.20 -3.69 -5.17
N VAL A 62 2.56 -2.90 -6.03
CA VAL A 62 3.14 -2.39 -7.29
C VAL A 62 2.90 -0.89 -7.43
N HIS A 63 3.88 -0.16 -7.97
CA HIS A 63 3.69 1.26 -8.29
C HIS A 63 2.95 1.43 -9.62
N LEU A 64 2.06 2.44 -9.72
CA LEU A 64 1.29 2.70 -10.94
C LEU A 64 2.20 2.88 -12.18
N ALA A 65 3.34 3.54 -12.01
CA ALA A 65 4.31 3.72 -13.11
C ALA A 65 4.88 2.40 -13.64
N GLU A 66 5.03 1.36 -12.80
CA GLU A 66 5.50 0.05 -13.25
C GLU A 66 4.45 -0.61 -14.14
N ILE A 67 3.16 -0.47 -13.79
CA ILE A 67 2.06 -0.96 -14.63
C ILE A 67 2.08 -0.27 -15.99
N LEU A 68 2.14 1.08 -16.00
CA LEU A 68 2.13 1.86 -17.24
C LEU A 68 3.34 1.55 -18.14
N ALA A 69 4.53 1.42 -17.56
CA ALA A 69 5.74 1.08 -18.32
C ALA A 69 5.66 -0.31 -18.96
N ASN A 70 5.00 -1.29 -18.30
CA ASN A 70 4.82 -2.62 -18.88
C ASN A 70 3.72 -2.65 -19.96
N THR A 71 2.69 -1.79 -19.89
CA THR A 71 1.69 -1.66 -20.97
C THR A 71 2.30 -1.09 -22.24
N GLU A 72 3.24 -0.14 -22.14
CA GLU A 72 3.92 0.43 -23.32
C GLU A 72 4.83 -0.57 -24.03
N SER A 73 5.44 -1.52 -23.30
CA SER A 73 6.29 -2.56 -23.88
C SER A 73 5.51 -3.63 -24.66
N GLU A 74 4.21 -3.81 -24.40
CA GLU A 74 3.35 -4.73 -25.17
C GLU A 74 2.77 -4.06 -26.44
N ALA A 75 2.79 -2.73 -26.51
CA ALA A 75 2.27 -1.96 -27.65
C ALA A 75 3.31 -1.70 -28.77
N LEU A 76 4.56 -2.11 -28.55
CA LEU A 76 5.71 -1.96 -29.46
C LEU A 76 6.13 -3.31 -30.03
#